data_AF-A0A3A4WDR8-F1
#
_entry.id   AF-A0A3A4WDR8-F1
#
_cell.length_a   1.000
_cell.length_b   1.000
_cell.length_c   1.000
_cell.angle_alpha   90.00
_cell.angle_beta   90.00
_cell.angle_gamma   90.00
#
_symmetry.space_group_name_H-M   'P 1'
#
loop_
_entity.id
_entity.type
_entity.pdbx_description
1 polymer ?
#
loop_
_entity_poly.entity_id
_entity_poly.type
_entity_poly.pdbx_seq_one_letter_code
_entity_poly.pdbx_strand_id
1 'polypeptide(L)'
;MSFQRLWALIVGWALTALGIVGVLVGATLPLLVLTPVVSTLYIVTGLVALFFAYYRHALHVRTFDRVIGFVFVALAIAGFSAAGAAAGTILGVLPVVLGINVLNLAIGVISLIAGYALPPTEEELREAERERKRAA
;
A
#
# COMPACT_ATOMS: atom_id res chain seq x y z
N MET A 1 -4.77 19.83 0.20
CA MET A 1 -4.67 18.38 0.45
C MET A 1 -3.27 17.93 0.07
N SER A 2 -2.52 17.30 0.97
CA SER A 2 -1.13 16.91 0.70
C SER A 2 -1.02 15.69 -0.21
N PHE A 3 0.11 15.57 -0.90
CA PHE A 3 0.37 14.46 -1.82
C PHE A 3 0.30 13.10 -1.12
N GLN A 4 0.79 13.00 0.13
CA GLN A 4 0.74 11.78 0.94
C GLN A 4 -0.71 11.34 1.18
N ARG A 5 -1.59 12.27 1.56
CA ARG A 5 -3.02 11.99 1.72
C ARG A 5 -3.66 11.57 0.40
N LEU A 6 -3.32 12.23 -0.71
CA LEU A 6 -3.86 11.89 -2.03
C LEU A 6 -3.42 10.51 -2.48
N TRP A 7 -2.14 10.20 -2.32
CA TRP A 7 -1.59 8.91 -2.64
C TRP A 7 -2.22 7.80 -1.79
N ALA A 8 -2.31 7.99 -0.47
CA ALA A 8 -2.97 7.06 0.43
C ALA A 8 -4.45 6.83 0.08
N LEU A 9 -5.19 7.85 -0.38
CA LEU A 9 -6.55 7.68 -0.91
C LEU A 9 -6.57 6.86 -2.20
N ILE A 10 -5.71 7.18 -3.17
CA ILE A 10 -5.66 6.49 -4.46
C ILE A 10 -5.32 5.02 -4.24
N VAL A 11 -4.25 4.73 -3.49
CA VAL A 11 -3.83 3.36 -3.17
C VAL A 11 -4.90 2.66 -2.34
N GLY A 12 -5.47 3.35 -1.35
CA GLY A 12 -6.52 2.79 -0.50
C GLY A 12 -7.72 2.32 -1.29
N TRP A 13 -8.24 3.18 -2.17
CA TRP A 13 -9.36 2.83 -3.05
C TRP A 13 -8.98 1.77 -4.08
N ALA A 14 -7.82 1.88 -4.72
CA ALA A 14 -7.37 0.93 -5.73
C ALA A 14 -7.20 -0.47 -5.16
N LEU A 15 -6.51 -0.62 -4.01
CA LEU A 15 -6.31 -1.91 -3.36
C LEU A 15 -7.63 -2.48 -2.83
N THR A 16 -8.48 -1.66 -2.22
CA THR A 16 -9.78 -2.13 -1.72
C THR A 16 -10.64 -2.63 -2.88
N ALA A 17 -10.75 -1.86 -3.97
CA ALA A 17 -11.51 -2.25 -5.15
C ALA A 17 -10.94 -3.52 -5.81
N LEU A 18 -9.61 -3.60 -5.98
CA LEU A 18 -8.95 -4.76 -6.56
C LEU A 18 -9.17 -6.02 -5.71
N GLY A 19 -9.09 -5.87 -4.38
CA GLY A 19 -9.38 -6.96 -3.45
C GLY A 19 -10.83 -7.42 -3.51
N ILE A 20 -11.80 -6.50 -3.52
CA ILE A 20 -13.24 -6.83 -3.68
C ILE A 20 -13.49 -7.57 -4.99
N VAL A 21 -12.94 -7.07 -6.11
CA VAL A 21 -13.06 -7.73 -7.43
C VAL A 21 -12.48 -9.15 -7.37
N GLY A 22 -11.33 -9.32 -6.74
CA GLY A 22 -10.71 -10.63 -6.57
C GLY A 22 -11.58 -11.62 -5.77
N VAL A 23 -12.21 -11.17 -4.68
CA VAL A 23 -13.15 -12.01 -3.90
C VAL A 23 -14.40 -12.37 -4.70
N LEU A 24 -15.01 -11.39 -5.38
CA LEU A 24 -16.31 -11.57 -6.04
C LEU A 24 -16.22 -12.37 -7.34
N VAL A 25 -15.14 -12.17 -8.11
CA VAL A 25 -15.02 -12.70 -9.47
C VAL A 25 -14.08 -13.91 -9.52
N GLY A 26 -13.28 -14.15 -8.48
CA GLY A 26 -12.23 -15.17 -8.52
C GLY A 26 -11.25 -14.89 -9.66
N ALA A 27 -10.89 -13.62 -9.83
CA ALA A 27 -10.29 -13.14 -11.06
C ALA A 27 -8.82 -13.57 -11.18
N THR A 28 -8.55 -14.46 -12.14
CA THR A 28 -7.25 -14.55 -12.79
C THR A 28 -7.29 -13.64 -14.01
N LEU A 29 -6.89 -12.38 -13.84
CA LEU A 29 -6.56 -11.55 -15.01
C LEU A 29 -5.23 -12.09 -15.59
N PRO A 30 -4.97 -11.94 -16.90
CA PRO A 30 -3.76 -12.48 -17.52
C PRO A 30 -2.43 -12.06 -16.84
N LEU A 31 -2.46 -10.95 -16.10
CA LEU A 31 -1.33 -10.38 -15.39
C LEU A 31 -1.48 -10.38 -13.85
N LEU A 32 -2.66 -10.74 -13.32
CA LEU A 32 -2.95 -10.69 -11.87
C LEU A 32 -3.68 -11.95 -11.43
N VAL A 33 -3.09 -12.69 -10.50
CA VAL A 33 -3.73 -13.84 -9.84
C VAL A 33 -4.21 -13.41 -8.46
N LEU A 34 -5.51 -13.11 -8.37
CA LEU A 34 -6.14 -12.67 -7.12
C LEU A 34 -6.70 -13.88 -6.38
N THR A 35 -5.85 -14.58 -5.62
CA THR A 35 -6.32 -15.62 -4.70
C THR A 35 -7.09 -14.99 -3.55
N PRO A 36 -7.97 -15.74 -2.85
CA PRO A 36 -8.69 -15.23 -1.69
C PRO A 36 -7.78 -14.57 -0.64
N VAL A 37 -6.58 -15.12 -0.45
CA VAL A 37 -5.57 -14.56 0.46
C VAL A 37 -5.03 -13.22 -0.04
N VAL A 38 -4.62 -13.14 -1.30
CA VAL A 38 -4.12 -11.88 -1.92
C VAL A 38 -5.21 -10.80 -1.89
N SER A 39 -6.44 -11.17 -2.24
CA SER A 39 -7.58 -10.27 -2.22
C SER A 39 -7.86 -9.74 -0.82
N THR A 40 -7.82 -10.60 0.20
CA THR A 40 -7.99 -10.19 1.61
C THR A 40 -6.90 -9.22 2.04
N LEU A 41 -5.64 -9.49 1.69
CA LEU A 41 -4.52 -8.60 1.98
C LEU A 41 -4.70 -7.23 1.32
N TYR A 42 -5.17 -7.17 0.08
CA TYR A 42 -5.46 -5.91 -0.60
C TYR A 42 -6.64 -5.15 0.01
N ILE A 43 -7.71 -5.82 0.41
CA ILE A 43 -8.82 -5.18 1.14
C ILE A 43 -8.33 -4.59 2.45
N VAL A 44 -7.66 -5.37 3.29
CA VAL A 44 -7.19 -4.91 4.60
C VAL A 44 -6.22 -3.75 4.45
N THR A 45 -5.23 -3.89 3.56
CA THR A 45 -4.25 -2.82 3.31
C THR A 45 -4.93 -1.56 2.78
N GLY A 46 -5.89 -1.72 1.86
CA GLY A 46 -6.64 -0.61 1.28
C GLY A 46 -7.49 0.14 2.30
N LEU A 47 -8.22 -0.58 3.15
CA LEU A 47 -9.02 0.00 4.23
C LEU A 47 -8.15 0.72 5.26
N VAL A 48 -6.98 0.17 5.60
CA VAL A 48 -6.03 0.83 6.49
C VAL A 48 -5.52 2.12 5.85
N ALA A 49 -5.16 2.11 4.56
CA ALA A 49 -4.74 3.31 3.84
C ALA A 49 -5.83 4.39 3.85
N LEU A 50 -7.09 4.03 3.56
CA LEU A 50 -8.23 4.93 3.62
C LEU A 50 -8.45 5.48 5.03
N PHE A 51 -8.32 4.64 6.06
CA PHE A 51 -8.43 5.07 7.45
C PHE A 51 -7.38 6.14 7.79
N PHE A 52 -6.11 5.91 7.43
CA PHE A 52 -5.06 6.91 7.65
C PHE A 52 -5.31 8.19 6.85
N ALA A 53 -5.74 8.06 5.60
CA ALA A 53 -5.97 9.20 4.72
C ALA A 53 -7.14 10.11 5.18
N TYR A 54 -8.25 9.53 5.65
CA TYR A 54 -9.43 10.29 6.08
C TYR A 54 -9.38 10.73 7.55
N TYR A 55 -8.82 9.91 8.44
CA TYR A 55 -9.00 10.09 9.89
C TYR A 55 -7.71 10.41 10.65
N ARG A 56 -6.54 10.38 10.01
CA ARG A 56 -5.26 10.59 10.70
C ARG A 56 -4.52 11.82 10.18
N HIS A 57 -3.72 12.38 11.08
CA HIS A 57 -2.82 13.49 10.76
C HIS A 57 -1.79 13.08 9.72
N ALA A 58 -1.33 14.05 8.95
CA ALA A 58 -0.37 13.80 7.88
C ALA A 58 0.93 13.13 8.34
N LEU A 59 1.40 13.38 9.56
CA LEU A 59 2.56 12.67 10.12
C LEU A 59 2.32 11.15 10.22
N HIS A 60 1.11 10.73 10.57
CA HIS A 60 0.74 9.32 10.64
C HIS A 60 0.58 8.72 9.24
N VAL A 61 0.01 9.46 8.30
CA VAL A 61 -0.08 9.08 6.88
C VAL A 61 1.32 8.86 6.32
N ARG A 62 2.26 9.74 6.66
CA ARG A 62 3.64 9.67 6.19
C ARG A 62 4.36 8.42 6.73
N THR A 63 4.17 8.09 8.00
CA THR A 63 4.70 6.84 8.59
C THR A 63 4.08 5.61 7.92
N PHE A 64 2.78 5.65 7.66
CA PHE A 64 2.08 4.59 6.94
C PHE A 64 2.65 4.38 5.53
N ASP A 65 2.81 5.45 4.74
CA ASP A 65 3.39 5.40 3.39
C ASP A 65 4.81 4.80 3.39
N ARG A 66 5.62 5.10 4.40
CA ARG A 66 6.96 4.50 4.56
C ARG A 66 6.88 3.00 4.82
N VAL A 67 6.04 2.58 5.76
CA VAL A 67 5.90 1.17 6.15
C VAL A 67 5.34 0.36 4.99
N ILE A 68 4.24 0.80 4.39
CA ILE A 68 3.64 0.13 3.23
C ILE A 68 4.60 0.15 2.05
N GLY A 69 5.26 1.27 1.80
CA GLY A 69 6.28 1.38 0.77
C GLY A 69 7.36 0.31 0.91
N PHE A 70 7.92 0.16 2.12
CA PHE A 70 8.92 -0.85 2.42
C PHE A 70 8.38 -2.27 2.23
N VAL A 71 7.19 -2.58 2.79
CA VAL A 71 6.57 -3.90 2.68
C VAL A 71 6.36 -4.29 1.22
N PHE A 72 5.80 -3.39 0.40
CA PHE A 72 5.50 -3.67 -1.00
C PHE A 72 6.77 -3.80 -1.86
N VAL A 73 7.81 -2.99 -1.60
CA VAL A 73 9.12 -3.19 -2.25
C VAL A 73 9.73 -4.53 -1.85
N ALA A 74 9.70 -4.90 -0.56
CA ALA A 74 10.22 -6.17 -0.08
C ALA A 74 9.49 -7.37 -0.72
N LEU A 75 8.16 -7.30 -0.82
CA LEU A 75 7.35 -8.30 -1.52
C LEU A 75 7.69 -8.39 -3.00
N ALA A 76 7.91 -7.25 -3.66
CA ALA A 76 8.33 -7.23 -5.06
C ALA A 76 9.70 -7.89 -5.25
N ILE A 77 10.69 -7.55 -4.42
CA ILE A 77 12.02 -8.17 -4.44
C ILE A 77 11.90 -9.69 -4.24
N ALA A 78 11.18 -10.13 -3.20
CA ALA A 78 10.97 -11.54 -2.93
C ALA A 78 10.28 -12.26 -4.10
N GLY A 79 9.31 -11.61 -4.74
CA GLY A 79 8.61 -12.14 -5.91
C GLY A 79 9.49 -12.26 -7.14
N PHE A 80 10.32 -11.26 -7.44
CA PHE A 80 11.28 -11.33 -8.55
C PHE A 80 12.37 -12.39 -8.29
N SER A 81 12.86 -12.51 -7.05
CA SER A 81 13.82 -13.55 -6.68
C SER A 81 13.22 -14.95 -6.80
N ALA A 82 11.99 -15.15 -6.33
CA ALA A 82 11.28 -16.43 -6.43
C ALA A 82 10.98 -16.80 -7.90
N ALA A 83 10.65 -15.82 -8.75
CA ALA A 83 10.46 -16.03 -10.18
C ALA A 83 11.74 -16.53 -10.86
N GLY A 84 12.90 -15.94 -10.52
CA GLY A 84 14.20 -16.39 -11.01
C GLY A 84 14.57 -17.80 -10.55
N ALA A 85 14.09 -18.23 -9.37
CA ALA A 85 14.29 -19.57 -8.84
C ALA A 85 13.24 -20.61 -9.30
N ALA A 86 12.35 -20.24 -10.23
CA ALA A 86 11.22 -21.06 -10.68
C ALA A 86 10.26 -21.51 -9.56
N ALA A 87 10.20 -20.77 -8.45
CA ALA A 87 9.23 -21.01 -7.38
C ALA A 87 7.87 -20.42 -7.77
N GLY A 88 6.79 -21.23 -7.68
CA GLY A 88 5.44 -20.78 -8.02
C GLY A 88 4.78 -19.88 -6.97
N THR A 89 5.31 -19.84 -5.73
CA THR A 89 4.77 -19.03 -4.63
C THR A 89 5.87 -18.46 -3.73
N ILE A 90 5.61 -17.31 -3.12
CA ILE A 90 6.38 -16.73 -2.02
C ILE A 90 5.79 -17.27 -0.71
N LEU A 91 6.64 -17.89 0.12
CA LEU A 91 6.26 -18.48 1.42
C LEU A 91 5.10 -19.50 1.35
N GLY A 92 4.86 -20.13 0.19
CA GLY A 92 3.76 -21.08 0.00
C GLY A 92 2.37 -20.46 -0.17
N VAL A 93 2.25 -19.13 -0.16
CA VAL A 93 0.94 -18.45 -0.06
C VAL A 93 0.71 -17.44 -1.19
N LEU A 94 1.70 -16.61 -1.50
CA LEU A 94 1.54 -15.55 -2.50
C LEU A 94 1.99 -16.04 -3.86
N PRO A 95 1.13 -16.08 -4.89
CA PRO A 95 1.53 -16.56 -6.21
C PRO A 95 2.58 -15.63 -6.82
N VAL A 96 3.62 -16.22 -7.42
CA VAL A 96 4.67 -15.47 -8.10
C VAL A 96 4.21 -15.16 -9.51
N VAL A 97 3.69 -13.95 -9.70
CA VAL A 97 3.17 -13.47 -10.98
C VAL A 97 3.81 -12.15 -11.32
N LEU A 98 4.32 -12.03 -12.55
CA LEU A 98 5.04 -10.84 -13.00
C LEU A 98 4.24 -9.56 -12.77
N GLY A 99 2.95 -9.54 -13.12
CA GLY A 99 2.13 -8.35 -12.95
C GLY A 99 1.88 -7.97 -11.48
N ILE A 100 1.79 -8.94 -10.56
CA ILE A 100 1.71 -8.66 -9.12
C ILE A 100 3.04 -8.05 -8.63
N ASN A 101 4.17 -8.60 -9.05
CA ASN A 101 5.49 -8.09 -8.63
C ASN A 101 5.72 -6.67 -9.11
N VAL A 102 5.35 -6.35 -10.36
CA VAL A 102 5.43 -5.00 -10.93
C VAL A 102 4.48 -4.04 -10.20
N LEU A 103 3.24 -4.46 -9.95
CA LEU A 103 2.28 -3.65 -9.20
C LEU A 103 2.81 -3.36 -7.79
N ASN A 104 3.34 -4.38 -7.12
CA ASN A 104 3.88 -4.22 -5.78
C ASN A 104 5.09 -3.28 -5.78
N LEU A 105 5.98 -3.39 -6.76
CA LEU A 105 7.11 -2.48 -6.90
C LEU A 105 6.65 -1.03 -7.11
N ALA A 106 5.69 -0.81 -8.01
CA ALA A 106 5.17 0.52 -8.30
C ALA A 106 4.52 1.15 -7.05
N ILE A 107 3.64 0.43 -6.37
CA ILE A 107 3.02 0.88 -5.11
C ILE A 107 4.11 1.17 -4.07
N GLY A 108 5.07 0.26 -3.93
CA GLY A 108 6.17 0.36 -2.97
C GLY A 108 7.01 1.62 -3.17
N VAL A 109 7.51 1.83 -4.39
CA VAL A 109 8.36 2.98 -4.74
C VAL A 109 7.61 4.30 -4.56
N ILE A 110 6.39 4.41 -5.08
CA ILE A 110 5.63 5.67 -4.98
C ILE A 110 5.27 5.98 -3.51
N SER A 111 4.94 4.96 -2.71
CA SER A 111 4.68 5.14 -1.28
C SER A 111 5.94 5.58 -0.52
N LEU A 112 7.11 5.01 -0.84
CA LEU A 112 8.38 5.48 -0.25
C LEU A 112 8.68 6.94 -0.64
N ILE A 113 8.41 7.33 -1.89
CA ILE A 113 8.56 8.72 -2.34
C ILE A 113 7.62 9.63 -1.54
N ALA A 114 6.34 9.27 -1.41
CA ALA A 114 5.37 10.01 -0.60
C ALA A 114 5.82 10.14 0.86
N GLY A 115 6.34 9.06 1.44
CA GLY A 115 6.78 8.99 2.84
C GLY A 115 8.09 9.72 3.15
N TYR A 116 9.08 9.67 2.26
CA TYR A 116 10.43 10.22 2.51
C TYR A 116 10.71 11.53 1.78
N ALA A 117 10.36 11.63 0.49
CA ALA A 117 10.86 12.72 -0.36
C ALA A 117 10.13 14.06 -0.13
N LEU A 118 8.91 14.05 0.40
CA LEU A 118 8.12 15.27 0.57
C LEU A 118 8.15 15.74 2.03
N PRO A 119 8.65 16.96 2.32
CA PRO A 119 8.59 17.54 3.66
C PRO A 119 7.12 17.75 4.09
N PRO A 120 6.84 17.76 5.41
CA PRO A 120 5.50 18.06 5.89
C PRO A 120 5.16 19.51 5.55
N THR A 121 3.92 19.77 5.17
CA THR A 121 3.49 21.15 4.87
C THR A 121 3.35 21.96 6.17
N GLU A 122 3.42 23.29 6.08
CA GLU A 122 3.19 24.16 7.26
C GLU A 122 1.83 23.89 7.93
N GLU A 123 0.79 23.62 7.13
CA GLU A 123 -0.54 23.27 7.63
C GLU A 123 -0.49 22.02 8.52
N GLU A 124 0.22 20.99 8.09
CA GLU A 124 0.35 19.72 8.81
C GLU A 124 1.08 19.88 10.15
N LEU A 125 2.10 20.75 10.19
CA LEU A 125 2.84 21.07 11.42
C LEU A 125 1.96 21.82 12.42
N ARG A 126 1.22 22.84 11.95
CA ARG A 126 0.28 23.61 12.80
C ARG A 126 -0.84 22.73 13.34
N GLU A 127 -1.35 21.82 12.51
CA GLU A 127 -2.34 20.82 12.88
C GLU A 127 -1.81 19.86 13.96
N ALA A 128 -0.59 19.33 13.80
CA ALA A 128 0.04 18.46 14.80
C ALA A 128 0.29 19.18 16.14
N GLU A 129 0.64 20.47 16.10
CA GLU A 129 0.82 21.27 17.32
C GLU A 129 -0.51 21.49 18.06
N ARG A 130 -1.62 21.67 17.33
CA ARG A 130 -2.96 21.80 17.92
C ARG A 130 -3.40 20.52 18.62
N GLU A 131 -3.15 19.34 18.06
CA GLU A 131 -3.43 18.07 18.73
C GLU A 131 -2.60 17.88 19.98
N ARG A 132 -1.29 18.17 19.92
CA ARG A 132 -0.42 18.11 21.11
C ARG A 132 -0.94 19.00 22.24
N LYS A 133 -1.42 20.20 21.92
CA LYS A 133 -2.04 21.11 22.90
C LYS A 133 -3.40 20.64 23.41
N ARG A 134 -4.13 19.80 22.68
CA ARG A 134 -5.41 19.22 23.11
C ARG A 134 -5.23 17.96 23.97
N ALA A 135 -4.11 17.27 23.80
CA ALA A 135 -3.79 16.04 24.53
C ALA A 135 -2.99 16.29 25.84
N ALA A 136 -2.54 17.52 26.06
CA ALA A 136 -1.86 17.99 27.27
C ALA A 136 -2.85 18.72 28.18
#